data_AF-A0A914N7Z3-F1
#
_entry.id   AF-A0A914N7Z3-F1
#
_cell.length_a   1.000
_cell.length_b   1.000
_cell.length_c   1.000
_cell.angle_alpha   90.00
_cell.angle_beta   90.00
_cell.angle_gamma   90.00
#
_symmetry.space_group_name_H-M   'P 1'
#
loop_
_entity.id
_entity.type
_entity.pdbx_description
1 polymer ?
#
loop_
_entity_poly.entity_id
_entity_poly.type
_entity_poly.pdbx_seq_one_letter_code
_entity_poly.pdbx_strand_id
1 'polypeptide(L)' 'MLVLRTDHKPLLAIFGKNKGIKVFSASRLQRWALLLTNYDFKIEFVSTNQMGMADTLSRLISEKSELEDKVIALVSGSEN' A
#
# COMPACT_ATOMS: atom_id res chain seq x y z
N MET A 1 -4.44 14.54 13.90
CA MET A 1 -3.44 14.66 12.83
C MET A 1 -2.40 13.56 12.98
N LEU A 2 -2.43 12.57 12.08
CA LEU A 2 -1.47 11.46 12.03
C LEU A 2 -0.35 11.75 11.01
N VAL A 3 0.81 11.12 11.16
CA VAL A 3 1.91 11.21 10.17
C VAL A 3 2.25 9.81 9.66
N LEU A 4 2.00 9.59 8.37
CA LEU A 4 2.35 8.37 7.66
C LEU A 4 3.77 8.52 7.12
N ARG A 5 4.73 7.80 7.70
CA ARG A 5 6.12 7.76 7.25
C ARG A 5 6.35 6.56 6.34
N THR A 6 6.98 6.81 5.20
CA THR A 6 7.33 5.75 4.23
C THR A 6 8.68 6.05 3.59
N ASP A 7 9.43 5.01 3.28
CA ASP A 7 10.63 5.09 2.45
C ASP A 7 10.33 4.87 0.96
N HIS A 8 9.04 4.84 0.58
CA HIS A 8 8.61 4.58 -0.78
C HIS A 8 8.13 5.85 -1.49
N LYS A 9 9.02 6.46 -2.30
CA LYS A 9 8.73 7.70 -3.05
C LYS A 9 7.48 7.62 -3.95
N PRO A 10 7.19 6.51 -4.66
CA PRO A 10 5.95 6.41 -5.44
C PRO A 10 4.68 6.52 -4.58
N LEU A 11 4.74 6.10 -3.30
CA LEU A 11 3.60 6.20 -2.39
C LEU A 11 3.29 7.67 -2.05
N LEU A 12 4.32 8.50 -1.88
CA LEU A 12 4.15 9.95 -1.75
C LEU A 12 3.49 10.56 -2.98
N ALA A 13 3.77 10.06 -4.18
CA ALA A 13 3.18 10.58 -5.41
C ALA A 13 1.68 10.24 -5.54
N ILE A 14 1.24 9.14 -4.92
CA ILE A 14 -0.16 8.68 -4.92
C ILE A 14 -0.98 9.39 -3.84
N PHE A 15 -0.40 9.61 -2.67
CA PHE A 15 -1.07 10.22 -1.50
C PHE A 15 -0.75 11.69 -1.28
N GLY A 16 0.12 12.26 -2.10
CA GLY A 16 0.50 13.66 -2.03
C GLY A 16 -0.62 14.60 -2.44
N LYS A 17 -0.49 15.86 -2.04
CA LYS A 17 -1.52 16.92 -2.15
C LYS A 17 -2.13 17.19 -3.53
N ASN A 18 -1.63 16.59 -4.63
CA ASN A 18 -1.90 17.11 -5.98
C ASN A 18 -2.29 16.09 -7.06
N LYS A 19 -2.46 14.80 -6.77
CA LYS A 19 -2.88 13.85 -7.81
C LYS A 19 -3.77 12.79 -7.17
N GLY A 20 -5.05 12.77 -7.55
CA GLY A 20 -5.93 11.65 -7.23
C GLY A 20 -5.32 10.32 -7.68
N ILE A 21 -5.80 9.22 -7.12
CA ILE A 21 -5.29 7.88 -7.41
C ILE A 21 -5.37 7.65 -8.93
N LYS A 22 -4.23 7.44 -9.59
CA LYS A 22 -4.23 7.14 -11.02
C LYS A 22 -5.04 5.86 -11.24
N VAL A 23 -5.94 5.87 -12.23
CA VAL A 23 -6.76 4.70 -12.60
C VAL A 23 -5.91 3.48 -12.93
N PHE A 24 -4.68 3.71 -13.43
CA PHE A 24 -3.71 2.65 -13.73
C PHE A 24 -2.84 2.19 -12.54
N SER A 25 -3.17 2.60 -11.32
CA SER A 25 -2.48 2.12 -10.10
C SER A 25 -2.88 0.67 -9.80
N ALA A 26 -1.98 -0.12 -9.23
CA ALA A 26 -2.30 -1.48 -8.80
C ALA A 26 -3.53 -1.49 -7.87
N SER A 27 -4.39 -2.50 -8.00
CA SER A 27 -5.63 -2.66 -7.21
C SER A 27 -5.38 -2.58 -5.69
N ARG A 28 -4.24 -3.10 -5.23
CA ARG A 28 -3.74 -2.97 -3.86
C ARG A 28 -3.64 -1.50 -3.42
N LEU A 29 -3.03 -0.64 -4.23
CA LEU A 29 -2.86 0.78 -3.91
C LEU A 29 -4.18 1.54 -3.91
N GLN A 30 -5.11 1.20 -4.82
CA GLN A 30 -6.44 1.79 -4.84
C GLN A 30 -7.23 1.47 -3.56
N ARG A 31 -7.17 0.22 -3.08
CA ARG A 31 -7.80 -0.21 -1.82
C ARG A 31 -7.23 0.53 -0.62
N TRP A 32 -5.90 0.57 -0.50
CA TRP A 32 -5.24 1.32 0.56
C TRP A 32 -5.62 2.80 0.52
N ALA A 33 -5.73 3.35 -0.68
CA ALA A 33 -6.04 4.75 -0.82
C ALA A 33 -7.47 5.10 -0.39
N LEU A 34 -8.45 4.30 -0.78
CA LEU A 34 -9.81 4.43 -0.28
C LEU A 34 -9.87 4.38 1.25
N LEU A 35 -9.17 3.43 1.86
CA LEU A 35 -9.12 3.28 3.32
C LEU A 35 -8.51 4.51 3.99
N LEU A 36 -7.38 5.01 3.46
CA LEU A 36 -6.67 6.16 4.01
C LEU A 36 -7.44 7.48 3.86
N THR A 37 -8.34 7.61 2.87
CA THR A 37 -9.20 8.81 2.71
C THR A 37 -10.06 9.12 3.93
N ASN A 38 -10.34 8.13 4.79
CA ASN A 38 -11.14 8.31 6.01
C ASN A 38 -10.35 8.92 7.19
N TYR A 39 -9.06 9.19 7.01
CA TYR A 39 -8.18 9.70 8.06
C TYR A 39 -7.59 11.06 7.70
N ASP A 40 -7.42 11.93 8.69
CA ASP A 40 -6.65 13.17 8.57
C ASP A 40 -5.17 12.91 8.88
N PHE A 41 -4.37 12.78 7.82
CA PHE A 41 -2.95 12.48 7.91
C PHE A 41 -2.07 13.31 6.96
N LYS A 42 -0.81 13.43 7.32
CA LYS A 42 0.28 13.89 6.45
C LYS A 42 1.14 12.70 6.06
N ILE A 43 1.57 12.64 4.80
CA ILE A 43 2.54 11.64 4.34
C ILE A 43 3.92 12.26 4.17
N GLU A 44 4.95 11.59 4.69
CA GLU A 44 6.33 12.04 4.67
C GLU A 44 7.27 10.93 4.20
N PHE A 45 8.25 11.31 3.38
CA PHE A 45 9.32 10.41 2.98
C PHE A 45 10.39 10.39 4.07
N VAL A 46 10.77 9.21 4.52
CA VAL A 46 11.85 9.00 5.48
C VAL A 46 12.85 8.03 4.87
N SER A 47 14.14 8.32 4.99
CA SER A 47 15.18 7.41 4.52
C SER A 47 15.09 6.07 5.26
N THR A 48 15.31 4.95 4.56
CA THR A 48 15.32 3.61 5.14
C THR A 48 16.23 3.50 6.38
N ASN A 49 17.34 4.24 6.41
CA ASN A 49 18.26 4.28 7.56
C ASN A 49 17.61 4.83 8.85
N GLN A 50 16.55 5.63 8.73
CA GLN A 50 15.78 6.18 9.85
C GLN A 50 14.51 5.37 10.14
N MET A 51 14.24 4.31 9.37
CA MET A 51 13.09 3.40 9.53
C MET A 51 13.48 2.04 10.13
N GLY A 52 14.59 1.99 10.86
CA GLY A 52 15.15 0.74 11.40
C GLY A 52 14.13 -0.12 12.16
N MET A 53 13.25 0.49 12.97
CA MET A 53 12.21 -0.26 13.68
C MET A 53 11.22 -0.95 12.72
N ALA A 54 10.76 -0.24 11.68
CA ALA A 54 9.84 -0.81 10.70
C ALA A 54 10.51 -1.91 9.87
N ASP A 55 11.78 -1.73 9.49
CA ASP A 55 12.58 -2.74 8.78
C ASP A 55 12.82 -3.98 9.65
N THR A 56 13.13 -3.82 10.94
CA THR A 56 13.31 -4.97 11.84
C THR A 56 12.02 -5.77 12.02
N LEU A 57 10.88 -5.08 12.16
CA LEU A 57 9.59 -5.74 12.31
C LEU A 57 9.15 -6.44 11.03
N SER A 58 9.34 -5.82 9.87
CA SER A 58 8.98 -6.44 8.59
C SER A 58 9.80 -7.69 8.32
N ARG A 59 11.11 -7.67 8.62
CA ARG A 59 11.99 -8.85 8.52
C ARG A 59 11.62 -9.95 9.50
N LEU A 60 11.26 -9.60 10.73
CA LEU A 60 10.84 -10.57 11.75
C LEU A 60 9.54 -11.30 11.36
N ILE A 61 8.63 -10.61 10.67
CA ILE A 61 7.32 -11.15 10.27
C ILE A 61 7.37 -11.85 8.90
N SER A 62 8.42 -11.61 8.11
CA SER A 62 8.56 -12.10 6.73
C SER A 62 8.56 -13.64 6.59
N GLU A 63 8.66 -14.39 7.68
CA GLU A 63 8.62 -15.86 7.66
C GLU A 63 7.20 -16.44 7.43
N LYS A 64 6.14 -15.61 7.34
CA LYS A 64 4.74 -16.10 7.42
C LYS A 64 3.78 -15.79 6.25
N SER A 65 4.22 -15.21 5.13
CA SER A 65 3.28 -14.61 4.16
C SER A 65 3.47 -15.06 2.69
N GLU A 66 2.79 -16.13 2.27
CA GLU A 66 2.71 -16.55 0.85
C GLU A 66 1.38 -16.16 0.14
N LEU A 67 0.45 -15.43 0.75
CA LEU A 67 -0.96 -15.46 0.29
C LEU A 67 -1.61 -14.14 -0.18
N GLU A 68 -0.90 -13.01 -0.25
CA GLU A 68 -1.58 -11.74 -0.56
C GLU A 68 -2.01 -11.55 -2.03
N ASP A 69 -1.53 -12.38 -2.97
CA ASP A 69 -1.80 -12.27 -4.42
C ASP A 69 -2.47 -13.51 -5.05
N LYS A 70 -3.20 -14.35 -4.29
CA LYS A 70 -4.04 -15.39 -4.91
C LYS A 70 -5.29 -14.75 -5.54
N VAL A 71 -5.30 -14.68 -6.87
CA VAL A 71 -6.48 -14.31 -7.69
C VAL A 71 -7.60 -15.32 -7.43
N ILE A 72 -8.69 -14.88 -6.79
CA ILE A 72 -9.89 -15.69 -6.53
C ILE A 72 -10.90 -15.46 -7.66
N ALA A 73 -10.60 -15.92 -8.88
CA ALA A 73 -11.60 -15.95 -9.93
C ALA A 73 -11.28 -17.04 -10.96
N LEU A 74 -11.83 -18.23 -10.74
CA LEU A 74 -12.15 -19.18 -11.82
C LEU A 74 -13.60 -18.92 -12.20
N VAL A 75 -13.84 -18.20 -13.29
CA VAL A 75 -15.14 -18.22 -13.97
C VAL A 75 -15.10 -19.43 -14.90
N SER A 76 -15.61 -20.56 -14.43
CA SER A 76 -16.03 -21.64 -15.32
C SER A 76 -17.29 -21.15 -16.03
N GLY A 77 -17.14 -20.70 -17.27
CA GLY A 77 -18.27 -20.43 -18.14
C GLY A 77 -19.10 -21.70 -18.30
N SER A 78 -20.35 -21.65 -17.85
CA SER A 78 -21.37 -22.61 -18.27
C SER A 78 -21.74 -22.28 -19.72
N GLU A 79 -21.09 -22.95 -20.67
CA GLU A 79 -21.59 -23.02 -22.03
C GLU A 79 -22.88 -23.85 -22.02
N ASN A 80 -23.94 -23.26 -22.54
CA ASN A 80 -25.23 -23.90 -22.82
C ASN A 80 -25.37 -24.07 -24.32
#